data_AF-A0A496Z977-F1
#
_entry.id   AF-A0A496Z977-F1
#
_cell.length_a   1.000
_cell.length_b   1.000
_cell.length_c   1.000
_cell.angle_alpha   90.00
_cell.angle_beta   90.00
_cell.angle_gamma   90.00
#
_symmetry.space_group_name_H-M   'P 1'
#
loop_
_entity.id
_entity.type
_entity.pdbx_description
1 polymer ?
#
loop_
_entity_poly.entity_id
_entity_poly.type
_entity_poly.pdbx_seq_one_letter_code
_entity_poly.pdbx_strand_id
1 'polypeptide(L)' 'NRDNSADSRFFGFIELNQVLGHATAIVLSRDGSFLKPRWERFFKKLN' A
#
# COMPACT_ATOMS: atom_id res chain seq x y z
N ASN A 1 -6.14 4.30 -5.03
CA ASN A 1 -6.43 4.79 -6.39
C ASN A 1 -7.88 4.44 -6.69
N ARG A 2 -8.82 5.38 -6.64
CA ARG A 2 -10.26 5.05 -6.62
C ARG A 2 -10.77 4.48 -7.94
N ASP A 3 -10.23 4.97 -9.05
CA ASP A 3 -10.63 4.59 -10.42
C ASP A 3 -9.95 3.32 -10.91
N ASN A 4 -8.80 2.97 -10.31
CA ASN A 4 -8.07 1.74 -10.60
C ASN A 4 -7.82 0.95 -9.31
N SER A 5 -8.90 0.46 -8.71
CA SER A 5 -8.90 -0.40 -7.53
C SER A 5 -10.01 -1.43 -7.66
N ALA A 6 -9.64 -2.70 -7.73
CA ALA A 6 -10.54 -3.80 -7.46
C ALA A 6 -10.67 -3.91 -5.94
N ASP A 7 -11.70 -3.29 -5.38
CA ASP A 7 -12.03 -3.37 -3.95
C ASP A 7 -13.48 -3.83 -3.76
N SER A 8 -14.00 -3.74 -2.54
CA SER A 8 -15.33 -4.23 -2.15
C SER A 8 -16.49 -3.73 -3.01
N ARG A 9 -16.32 -2.65 -3.79
CA ARG A 9 -17.31 -2.25 -4.81
C ARG A 9 -17.52 -3.29 -5.91
N PHE A 10 -16.50 -4.11 -6.18
CA PHE A 10 -16.51 -5.14 -7.22
C PHE A 10 -16.77 -6.55 -6.64
N PHE A 11 -16.22 -6.87 -5.46
CA PHE A 11 -16.28 -8.23 -4.90
C PHE A 11 -17.00 -8.36 -3.55
N GLY A 12 -17.59 -7.28 -3.01
CA GLY A 12 -18.31 -7.30 -1.74
C GLY A 12 -17.41 -7.22 -0.50
N PHE A 13 -17.97 -7.57 0.66
CA PHE A 13 -17.28 -7.46 1.95
C PHE A 13 -16.24 -8.58 2.13
N ILE A 14 -15.21 -8.29 2.94
CA ILE A 14 -14.16 -9.23 3.33
C ILE A 14 -14.46 -9.71 4.75
N GLU A 15 -14.24 -10.99 5.04
CA GLU A 15 -14.38 -11.52 6.40
C GLU A 15 -13.26 -11.00 7.33
N LEU A 16 -13.58 -10.78 8.61
CA LEU A 16 -12.64 -10.20 9.58
C LEU A 16 -11.39 -11.09 9.80
N ASN A 17 -11.55 -12.41 9.71
CA ASN A 17 -10.46 -13.38 9.82
C ASN A 17 -9.41 -13.28 8.70
N GLN A 18 -9.72 -12.60 7.59
CA GLN A 18 -8.79 -12.37 6.48
C GLN A 18 -7.96 -11.09 6.68
N VAL A 19 -8.27 -10.27 7.70
CA VAL A 19 -7.52 -9.06 8.02
C VAL A 19 -6.28 -9.42 8.84
N LEU A 20 -5.10 -9.30 8.22
CA LEU A 20 -3.82 -9.66 8.86
C LEU A 20 -3.23 -8.56 9.75
N GLY A 21 -3.53 -7.28 9.47
CA GLY A 21 -2.99 -6.15 10.20
C GLY A 21 -3.08 -4.82 9.46
N HIS A 22 -2.37 -3.82 9.96
CA HIS A 22 -2.35 -2.46 9.41
C HIS A 22 -0.94 -2.07 8.96
N ALA A 23 -0.82 -1.54 7.74
CA ALA A 23 0.46 -0.99 7.26
C ALA A 23 0.80 0.30 8.03
N THR A 24 2.03 0.42 8.53
CA THR A 24 2.44 1.51 9.43
C THR A 24 3.47 2.48 8.85
N ALA A 25 4.41 1.98 8.04
CA ALA A 25 5.49 2.80 7.47
C ALA A 25 6.01 2.23 6.15
N ILE A 26 6.65 3.09 5.36
CA ILE A 26 7.39 2.69 4.16
C ILE A 26 8.86 2.52 4.54
N VAL A 27 9.38 1.29 4.49
CA VAL A 27 10.80 1.01 4.78
C VAL A 27 11.68 1.01 3.53
N LEU A 28 11.07 0.85 2.34
CA LEU A 28 11.80 0.88 1.08
C LEU A 28 10.84 1.29 -0.05
N SER A 29 11.31 2.17 -0.94
CA SER A 29 10.58 2.55 -2.15
C SER A 29 11.58 2.90 -3.25
N ARG A 30 11.24 2.58 -4.50
CA ARG A 30 12.04 2.91 -5.70
C ARG A 30 11.15 3.32 -6.86
N ASP A 31 11.74 3.92 -7.88
CA ASP A 31 11.06 4.24 -9.13
C ASP A 31 11.64 3.45 -10.31
N GLY A 32 10.94 2.38 -10.70
CA GLY A 32 11.37 1.45 -11.74
C GLY A 32 12.57 0.57 -11.34
N SER A 33 13.77 1.16 -11.33
CA SER A 33 15.04 0.45 -11.13
C SER A 33 15.56 0.51 -9.69
N PHE A 34 16.45 -0.43 -9.31
CA PHE A 34 17.12 -0.42 -7.99
C PHE A 34 17.97 0.84 -7.75
N LEU A 35 18.45 1.49 -8.81
CA LEU A 35 19.31 2.67 -8.73
C LEU A 35 18.54 3.98 -8.53
N LYS A 36 17.20 3.92 -8.40
CA LYS A 36 16.34 5.09 -8.20
C LYS A 36 15.53 4.96 -6.89
N PRO A 37 16.19 4.93 -5.72
CA PRO A 37 15.48 4.90 -4.44
C PRO A 37 14.73 6.23 -4.19
N ARG A 38 13.55 6.12 -3.56
CA ARG A 38 12.71 7.25 -3.13
C ARG A 38 12.87 7.48 -1.63
N TRP A 39 14.02 8.03 -1.24
CA TRP A 39 14.40 8.22 0.17
C TRP A 39 13.45 9.13 0.94
N GLU A 40 12.80 10.07 0.27
CA GLU A 40 11.80 10.99 0.83
C GLU A 40 10.55 10.27 1.36
N ARG A 41 10.38 8.98 1.04
CA ARG A 41 9.28 8.14 1.53
C ARG A 41 9.68 7.29 2.73
N PHE A 42 10.97 7.19 3.08
CA PHE A 42 11.45 6.33 4.16
C PHE A 42 10.87 6.78 5.51
N PHE A 43 10.26 5.86 6.25
CA PHE A 43 9.54 6.09 7.51
C PHE A 43 8.44 7.16 7.43
N LYS A 44 7.99 7.51 6.23
CA LYS A 44 6.84 8.40 6.08
C LYS A 44 5.58 7.66 6.52
N LYS A 45 4.76 8.35 7.33
CA LYS A 45 3.43 7.87 7.71
C LYS A 45 2.57 7.65 6.46
N LEU A 46 1.82 6.56 6.44
CA LEU A 46 0.84 6.28 5.40
C LEU A 46 -0.40 7.16 5.62
N ASN A 47 -0.81 7.86 4.57
CA ASN A 47 -1.99 8.73 4.53
C ASN A 47 -3.10 8.06 3.74
#